data_AF-A0A661QMQ8-F1
#
_entry.id   AF-A0A661QMQ8-F1
#
_cell.length_a   1.000
_cell.length_b   1.000
_cell.length_c   1.000
_cell.angle_alpha   90.00
_cell.angle_beta   90.00
_cell.angle_gamma   90.00
#
_symmetry.space_group_name_H-M   'P 1'
#
loop_
_entity.id
_entity.type
_entity.pdbx_description
1 polymer ?
#
loop_
_entity_poly.entity_id
_entity_poly.type
_entity_poly.pdbx_seq_one_letter_code
_entity_poly.pdbx_strand_id
1 'polypeptide(L)' 'MRKISAKHLTEVIKREVIAANLQLGDDMIEALRRARNIEESEVGKEILDKLLENAELASANRIPICQDTGLV' A
#
# COMPACT_ATOMS: atom_id res chain seq x y z
N MET A 1 32.80 9.11 -9.88
CA MET A 1 31.85 9.07 -8.74
C MET A 1 30.81 10.17 -8.92
N ARG A 2 29.53 9.85 -8.79
CA ARG A 2 28.46 10.87 -8.75
C ARG A 2 28.33 11.39 -7.32
N LYS A 3 28.18 12.71 -7.14
CA LYS A 3 27.87 13.33 -5.84
C LYS A 3 26.37 13.58 -5.77
N ILE A 4 25.72 13.10 -4.71
CA ILE A 4 24.28 13.31 -4.44
C ILE A 4 24.18 14.08 -3.12
N SER A 5 23.30 15.08 -3.05
CA SER A 5 23.13 15.86 -1.83
C SER A 5 22.30 15.10 -0.79
N ALA A 6 22.67 15.22 0.48
CA ALA A 6 21.90 14.62 1.57
C ALA A 6 20.45 15.17 1.61
N LYS A 7 20.27 16.46 1.32
CA LYS A 7 18.95 17.08 1.21
C LYS A 7 18.05 16.39 0.18
N HIS A 8 18.60 16.07 -0.99
CA HIS A 8 17.85 15.35 -2.02
C HIS A 8 17.42 13.96 -1.54
N LEU A 9 18.31 13.24 -0.84
CA LEU A 9 17.97 11.94 -0.26
C LEU A 9 16.85 12.06 0.79
N THR A 10 16.92 13.06 1.68
CA THR A 10 15.88 13.31 2.69
C THR A 10 14.51 13.56 2.05
N GLU A 11 14.46 14.37 0.99
CA GLU A 11 13.22 14.68 0.29
C GLU A 11 12.63 13.45 -0.41
N VAL A 12 13.48 12.65 -1.07
CA VAL A 12 13.06 11.42 -1.73
C VAL A 12 12.57 10.41 -0.70
N ILE A 13 13.34 10.10 0.34
CA ILE A 13 12.95 9.11 1.36
C ILE A 13 11.65 9.51 2.03
N LYS A 14 11.50 10.79 2.43
CA LYS A 14 10.25 11.29 3.03
C LYS A 14 9.04 11.02 2.13
N ARG A 15 9.17 11.30 0.83
CA ARG A 15 8.09 11.09 -0.14
C ARG A 15 7.76 9.61 -0.28
N GLU A 16 8.77 8.76 -0.45
CA GLU A 16 8.57 7.33 -0.68
C GLU A 16 8.00 6.61 0.56
N VAL A 17 8.47 6.95 1.77
CA VAL A 17 7.94 6.37 3.01
C VAL A 17 6.47 6.74 3.22
N ILE A 18 6.08 7.99 2.91
CA ILE A 18 4.67 8.39 2.95
C ILE A 18 3.88 7.63 1.89
N ALA A 19 4.36 7.57 0.65
CA ALA A 19 3.66 6.89 -0.44
C ALA A 19 3.41 5.40 -0.12
N ALA A 20 4.42 4.70 0.41
CA ALA A 20 4.33 3.30 0.79
C ALA A 20 3.28 3.01 1.87
N ASN A 21 2.96 3.97 2.74
CA ASN A 21 1.92 3.82 3.76
C ASN A 21 0.50 4.13 3.23
N LEU A 22 0.40 4.87 2.13
CA LEU A 22 -0.88 5.31 1.56
C LEU A 22 -1.36 4.42 0.40
N GLN A 23 -0.44 3.72 -0.27
CA GLN A 23 -0.71 3.02 -1.51
C GLN A 23 -0.02 1.65 -1.53
N LEU A 24 -0.79 0.61 -1.83
CA LEU A 24 -0.22 -0.68 -2.22
C LEU A 24 0.30 -0.60 -3.66
N GLY A 25 1.36 -1.36 -3.93
CA GLY A 25 1.82 -1.57 -5.30
C GLY A 25 0.76 -2.28 -6.14
N ASP A 26 0.76 -2.01 -7.45
CA ASP A 26 -0.16 -2.62 -8.41
C ASP A 26 -0.08 -4.15 -8.39
N ASP A 27 1.11 -4.71 -8.16
CA ASP A 27 1.34 -6.15 -8.03
C ASP A 27 0.57 -6.77 -6.86
N MET A 28 0.52 -6.08 -5.72
CA MET A 28 -0.25 -6.48 -4.55
C MET A 28 -1.76 -6.35 -4.77
N ILE A 29 -2.22 -5.26 -5.39
CA ILE A 29 -3.64 -5.11 -5.76
C ILE A 29 -4.08 -6.24 -6.69
N GLU A 30 -3.30 -6.54 -7.72
CA GLU A 30 -3.59 -7.61 -8.65
C GLU A 30 -3.54 -8.99 -7.98
N ALA A 31 -2.62 -9.20 -7.03
CA ALA A 31 -2.59 -10.44 -6.23
C ALA A 31 -3.86 -10.60 -5.37
N LEU A 32 -4.32 -9.54 -4.70
CA LEU A 32 -5.56 -9.55 -3.92
C LEU A 32 -6.79 -9.82 -4.80
N ARG A 33 -6.87 -9.18 -5.97
CA ARG A 33 -7.96 -9.43 -6.95
C ARG A 33 -7.95 -10.88 -7.43
N ARG A 34 -6.79 -11.44 -7.77
CA ARG A 34 -6.67 -12.85 -8.17
C ARG A 34 -7.08 -13.79 -7.03
N ALA A 35 -6.59 -13.54 -5.82
CA ALA A 35 -6.94 -14.35 -4.64
C ALA A 35 -8.47 -14.35 -4.42
N ARG A 36 -9.10 -13.17 -4.50
CA ARG A 36 -10.56 -13.01 -4.37
C ARG A 36 -11.34 -13.82 -5.41
N ASN A 37 -10.82 -13.90 -6.64
CA ASN A 37 -11.49 -14.62 -7.72
C ASN A 37 -11.42 -16.15 -7.60
N ILE A 38 -10.36 -16.69 -6.98
CA ILE A 38 -10.16 -18.13 -6.83
C ILE A 38 -10.55 -18.67 -5.46
N GLU A 39 -10.79 -17.79 -4.48
CA GLU A 39 -11.21 -18.18 -3.13
C GLU A 39 -12.55 -18.93 -3.17
N GLU A 40 -12.66 -20.02 -2.43
CA GLU A 40 -13.87 -20.84 -2.37
C GLU A 40 -14.78 -20.42 -1.21
N SER A 41 -14.19 -19.94 -0.11
CA SER A 41 -14.91 -19.49 1.07
C SER A 41 -15.55 -18.12 0.84
N GLU A 42 -16.86 -18.03 1.03
CA GLU A 42 -17.58 -16.76 0.95
C GLU A 42 -17.07 -15.74 1.99
N VAL A 43 -16.74 -16.19 3.20
CA VAL A 43 -16.12 -15.34 4.22
C VAL A 43 -14.74 -14.86 3.78
N GLY A 44 -13.98 -15.73 3.09
CA GLY A 44 -12.67 -15.37 2.53
C GLY A 44 -12.78 -14.27 1.46
N LYS A 45 -13.75 -14.39 0.55
CA LYS A 45 -14.04 -13.37 -0.47
C LYS A 45 -14.41 -12.04 0.16
N GLU A 46 -15.28 -12.04 1.17
CA GLU A 46 -15.68 -10.82 1.89
C GLU A 46 -14.49 -10.12 2.57
N ILE A 47 -13.56 -10.89 3.14
CA ILE A 47 -12.34 -10.34 3.73
C ILE A 47 -11.47 -9.70 2.66
N LEU A 48 -11.27 -10.37 1.53
CA LEU A 48 -10.47 -9.85 0.41
C LEU A 48 -11.10 -8.59 -0.21
N ASP A 49 -12.43 -8.53 -0.29
CA ASP A 49 -13.17 -7.33 -0.70
C ASP A 49 -12.91 -6.16 0.26
N LYS A 50 -12.97 -6.38 1.57
CA LYS A 50 -12.66 -5.33 2.56
C LYS A 50 -11.21 -4.86 2.48
N LEU A 51 -10.26 -5.76 2.19
CA LEU A 51 -8.85 -5.37 2.00
C LEU A 51 -8.66 -4.50 0.75
N LEU A 52 -9.36 -4.82 -0.35
CA LEU A 52 -9.35 -4.02 -1.56
C LEU A 52 -9.99 -2.64 -1.34
N GLU A 53 -11.15 -2.59 -0.68
CA GLU A 53 -11.83 -1.35 -0.30
C GLU A 53 -10.94 -0.49 0.61
N ASN A 54 -10.30 -1.09 1.61
CA ASN A 54 -9.38 -0.38 2.50
C ASN A 54 -8.20 0.24 1.74
N ALA A 55 -7.62 -0.49 0.78
CA ALA A 55 -6.54 0.04 -0.05
C ALA A 55 -6.99 1.23 -0.92
N GLU A 56 -8.21 1.18 -1.47
CA GLU A 56 -8.80 2.27 -2.23
C GLU A 56 -9.04 3.51 -1.34
N LEU A 57 -9.65 3.32 -0.16
CA LEU A 57 -9.91 4.39 0.79
C LEU A 57 -8.63 5.04 1.32
N ALA A 58 -7.58 4.25 1.59
CA ALA A 58 -6.28 4.75 2.01
C ALA A 58 -5.67 5.70 0.97
N SER A 59 -5.69 5.28 -0.29
CA SER A 59 -5.18 6.09 -1.40
C SER A 59 -6.02 7.35 -1.64
N ALA A 60 -7.35 7.22 -1.69
CA ALA A 60 -8.28 8.32 -1.98
C ALA A 60 -8.29 9.38 -0.86
N ASN A 61 -8.32 8.95 0.40
CA ASN A 61 -8.39 9.85 1.56
C ASN A 61 -7.02 10.28 2.07
N ARG A 62 -5.94 9.74 1.49
CA ARG A 62 -4.55 9.96 1.92
C ARG A 62 -4.33 9.65 3.40
N ILE A 63 -4.90 8.54 3.85
CA ILE A 63 -4.72 8.00 5.21
C ILE A 63 -3.90 6.70 5.15
N PRO A 64 -3.15 6.35 6.22
CA PRO A 64 -2.41 5.09 6.25
C PRO A 64 -3.33 3.89 6.02
N ILE A 65 -2.87 2.94 5.21
CA ILE A 65 -3.62 1.70 4.93
C ILE A 65 -3.76 0.81 6.17
N CYS A 66 -2.89 0.98 7.16
CA CYS A 66 -2.92 0.26 8.42
C CYS A 66 -2.71 1.22 9.59
N GLN A 67 -3.26 0.88 10.76
CA GLN A 67 -2.99 1.57 12.01
C GLN A 67 -1.50 1.48 12.40
N ASP A 68 -0.88 0.33 12.13
CA ASP A 68 0.55 0.12 12.32
C ASP A 68 1.29 0.54 11.04
N THR A 69 1.97 1.68 11.11
CA THR A 69 2.79 2.22 10.00
C THR A 69 4.22 1.68 9.98
N GLY A 70 4.52 0.70 10.85
CA GLY A 70 5.85 0.13 10.98
C GLY A 70 6.88 1.10 11.57
N LEU A 71 8.15 0.71 11.45
CA LEU A 71 9.32 1.47 11.92
C LEU A 71 10.16 1.94 10.73
N VAL A 72 10.77 3.12 10.89
CA VAL A 72 11.66 3.76 9.90
C VAL A 72 12.99 4.11 10.56
#